data_AF-A0A7J9YZM5-F1
#
_entry.id   AF-A0A7J9YZM5-F1
#
_cell.length_a   1.000
_cell.length_b   1.000
_cell.length_c   1.000
_cell.angle_alpha   90.00
_cell.angle_beta   90.00
_cell.angle_gamma   90.00
#
_symmetry.space_group_name_H-M   'P 1'
#
loop_
_entity.id
_entity.type
_entity.pdbx_description
1 polymer ?
#
loop_
_entity_poly.entity_id
_entity_poly.type
_entity_poly.pdbx_seq_one_letter_code
_entity_poly.pdbx_strand_id
1 'polypeptide(L)'
;MSTYRVRAVRWEHGWELHVDGVGVTQSHGLGDAEMMARDLIHRRCDIPVDGFDLDITPEVGDGLDDEVRAAREEVAAADAAQRRAAARSRAIARRMKEQGMSGRDIAVVLGVSPQRVSQLTRKAG
;
A
#
# COMPACT_ATOMS: atom_id res chain seq x y z
N MET A 1 -11.58 -17.78 3.48
CA MET A 1 -11.05 -17.48 4.82
C MET A 1 -11.82 -16.28 5.35
N SER A 2 -12.19 -16.26 6.63
CA SER A 2 -12.90 -15.11 7.21
C SER A 2 -11.90 -14.00 7.55
N THR A 3 -12.29 -12.74 7.39
CA THR A 3 -11.48 -11.58 7.79
C THR A 3 -12.14 -10.87 8.96
N TYR A 4 -11.42 -10.72 10.07
CA TYR A 4 -11.87 -9.94 11.23
C TYR A 4 -11.37 -8.50 11.12
N ARG A 5 -12.27 -7.55 11.32
CA ARG A 5 -11.93 -6.13 11.40
C ARG A 5 -11.53 -5.76 12.82
N VAL A 6 -10.46 -5.00 12.94
CA VAL A 6 -9.91 -4.55 14.21
C VAL A 6 -9.68 -3.05 14.13
N ARG A 7 -10.35 -2.28 14.98
CA ARG A 7 -10.04 -0.85 15.15
C ARG A 7 -9.02 -0.71 16.26
N ALA A 8 -7.84 -0.19 15.94
CA ALA A 8 -6.78 0.05 16.90
C ALA A 8 -6.81 1.51 17.34
N VAL A 9 -7.37 1.79 18.52
CA VAL A 9 -7.59 3.14 19.05
C VAL A 9 -6.43 3.52 19.96
N ARG A 10 -5.81 4.68 19.73
CA ARG A 10 -4.73 5.21 20.57
C ARG A 10 -5.26 5.58 21.96
N TRP A 11 -4.55 5.20 23.02
CA TRP A 11 -4.87 5.58 24.41
C TRP A 11 -3.60 5.78 25.26
N GLU A 12 -3.70 6.12 26.55
CA GLU A 12 -2.56 6.51 27.40
C GLU A 12 -1.39 5.51 27.38
N HIS A 13 -1.66 4.20 27.40
CA HIS A 13 -0.64 3.15 27.55
C HIS A 13 -0.34 2.34 26.27
N GLY A 14 -0.91 2.72 25.14
CA GLY A 14 -0.65 2.05 23.85
C GLY A 14 -1.84 2.13 22.91
N TRP A 15 -2.34 0.95 22.53
CA TRP A 15 -3.46 0.79 21.61
C TRP A 15 -4.50 -0.16 22.20
N GLU A 16 -5.76 0.23 22.15
CA GLU A 16 -6.88 -0.69 22.34
C GLU A 16 -7.29 -1.28 20.99
N LEU A 17 -7.42 -2.59 20.92
CA LEU A 17 -7.75 -3.33 19.71
C LEU A 17 -9.19 -3.84 19.82
N HIS A 18 -10.11 -3.13 19.18
CA HIS A 18 -11.54 -3.44 19.15
C HIS A 18 -11.80 -4.39 17.98
N VAL A 19 -11.95 -5.69 18.28
CA VAL A 19 -12.20 -6.75 17.29
C VAL A 19 -13.71 -6.95 17.12
N ASP A 20 -14.22 -6.65 15.92
CA ASP A 20 -15.64 -6.68 15.60
C ASP A 20 -16.28 -8.04 15.93
N GLY A 21 -17.28 -8.04 16.81
CA GLY A 21 -18.01 -9.24 17.21
C GLY A 21 -17.26 -10.21 18.14
N VAL A 22 -16.04 -9.89 18.57
CA VAL A 22 -15.21 -10.75 19.43
C VAL A 22 -14.90 -10.11 20.78
N GLY A 23 -14.50 -8.84 20.80
CA GLY A 23 -14.19 -8.11 22.03
C GLY A 23 -13.00 -7.17 21.88
N VAL A 24 -12.42 -6.77 23.02
CA VAL A 24 -11.31 -5.82 23.08
C VAL A 24 -10.09 -6.48 23.72
N THR A 25 -8.90 -6.22 23.16
CA THR A 25 -7.60 -6.50 23.76
C THR A 25 -6.70 -5.25 23.61
N GLN A 26 -5.45 -5.30 24.05
CA GLN A 26 -4.56 -4.14 24.01
C GLN A 26 -3.15 -4.53 23.57
N SER A 27 -2.43 -3.59 23.00
CA SER A 27 -0.99 -3.71 22.70
C SER A 27 -0.24 -2.42 23.05
N HIS A 28 1.06 -2.52 23.31
CA HIS A 28 1.90 -1.33 23.56
C HIS A 28 2.16 -0.56 22.27
N GLY A 29 2.38 -1.27 21.15
CA GLY A 29 2.53 -0.70 19.81
C GLY A 29 1.69 -1.45 18.77
N LEU A 30 1.54 -0.83 17.60
CA LEU A 30 0.84 -1.46 16.46
C LEU A 30 1.58 -2.68 15.90
N GLY A 31 2.90 -2.79 16.11
CA GLY A 31 3.68 -3.96 15.71
C GLY A 31 3.24 -5.26 16.40
N ASP A 32 2.72 -5.16 17.63
CA ASP A 32 2.21 -6.30 18.40
C ASP A 32 0.71 -6.54 18.16
N ALA A 33 0.03 -5.64 17.45
CA ALA A 33 -1.44 -5.63 17.39
C ALA A 33 -2.01 -6.89 16.73
N GLU A 34 -1.38 -7.38 15.66
CA GLU A 34 -1.80 -8.60 14.97
C GLU A 34 -1.73 -9.81 15.89
N MET A 35 -0.61 -9.99 16.61
CA MET A 35 -0.44 -11.09 17.56
C MET A 35 -1.53 -11.03 18.65
N MET A 36 -1.75 -9.86 19.25
CA MET A 36 -2.73 -9.70 20.33
C MET A 36 -4.17 -9.95 19.86
N ALA A 37 -4.53 -9.47 18.67
CA ALA A 37 -5.86 -9.69 18.10
C ALA A 37 -6.08 -11.16 17.71
N ARG A 38 -5.07 -11.83 17.12
CA ARG A 38 -5.15 -13.25 16.78
C ARG A 38 -5.34 -14.12 18.03
N ASP A 39 -4.60 -13.84 19.09
CA ASP A 39 -4.70 -14.55 20.36
C ASP A 39 -6.08 -14.36 21.01
N LEU A 40 -6.65 -13.15 20.96
CA LEU A 40 -8.03 -12.92 21.43
C LEU A 40 -9.05 -13.76 20.64
N ILE A 41 -8.99 -13.76 19.31
CA ILE A 41 -9.92 -14.52 18.45
C ILE A 41 -9.77 -16.01 18.69
N HIS A 42 -8.54 -16.51 18.77
CA HIS A 42 -8.28 -17.92 19.08
C HIS A 42 -8.95 -18.33 20.41
N ARG A 43 -8.71 -17.56 21.48
CA ARG A 43 -9.26 -17.86 22.81
C ARG A 43 -10.78 -17.73 22.91
N ARG A 44 -11.39 -16.84 22.12
CA ARG A 44 -12.83 -16.54 22.19
C ARG A 44 -13.68 -17.36 21.21
N CYS A 45 -13.12 -17.70 20.06
CA CYS A 45 -13.84 -18.35 18.96
C CYS A 45 -13.39 -19.80 18.72
N ASP A 46 -12.35 -20.28 19.40
CA ASP A 46 -11.77 -21.62 19.22
C ASP A 46 -11.32 -21.88 17.76
N ILE A 47 -10.79 -20.84 17.12
CA ILE A 47 -10.26 -20.88 15.75
C ILE A 47 -8.73 -20.84 15.81
N PRO A 48 -7.99 -21.65 15.03
CA PRO A 48 -6.53 -21.53 14.94
C PRO A 48 -6.08 -20.11 14.58
N VAL A 49 -4.96 -19.64 15.15
CA VAL A 49 -4.46 -18.26 14.97
C VAL A 49 -4.15 -17.90 13.52
N ASP A 50 -3.92 -18.88 12.65
CA ASP A 50 -3.66 -18.76 11.22
C ASP A 50 -4.89 -19.14 10.35
N GLY A 51 -6.03 -19.45 10.96
CA GLY A 51 -7.28 -19.85 10.28
C GLY A 51 -8.13 -18.69 9.75
N PHE A 52 -7.66 -17.45 9.91
CA PHE A 52 -8.38 -16.23 9.51
C PHE A 52 -7.41 -15.09 9.16
N ASP A 53 -7.92 -14.09 8.46
CA ASP A 53 -7.23 -12.84 8.16
C ASP A 53 -7.63 -11.73 9.13
N LEU A 54 -6.76 -10.74 9.30
CA LEU A 54 -7.05 -9.53 10.05
C LEU A 54 -6.98 -8.29 9.15
N ASP A 55 -7.90 -7.37 9.38
CA ASP A 55 -7.87 -6.01 8.83
C ASP A 55 -7.80 -5.02 10.00
N ILE A 56 -6.59 -4.54 10.30
CA ILE A 56 -6.33 -3.63 11.42
C ILE A 56 -6.30 -2.20 10.90
N THR A 57 -7.23 -1.37 11.38
CA THR A 57 -7.33 0.05 11.06
C THR A 57 -6.94 0.88 12.29
N PRO A 58 -5.78 1.58 12.26
CA PRO A 58 -5.40 2.50 13.32
C PRO A 58 -6.25 3.77 13.33
N GLU A 59 -6.69 4.15 14.52
CA GLU A 59 -7.35 5.42 14.85
C GLU A 59 -6.43 6.15 15.85
N VAL A 60 -5.66 7.09 15.32
CA VAL A 60 -4.69 7.89 16.07
C VAL A 60 -5.40 8.93 16.93
N GLY A 61 -6.55 9.43 16.50
CA GLY A 61 -7.33 10.45 17.19
C GLY A 61 -6.82 11.88 16.97
N ASP A 62 -7.28 12.81 17.80
CA ASP A 62 -6.88 14.24 17.83
C ASP A 62 -7.02 14.98 16.49
N GLY A 63 -7.97 14.56 15.65
CA GLY A 63 -8.21 15.16 14.32
C GLY A 63 -7.21 14.71 13.24
N LEU A 64 -6.24 13.86 13.58
CA LEU A 64 -5.20 13.41 12.65
C LEU A 64 -5.66 12.28 11.73
N ASP A 65 -6.74 11.56 12.08
CA ASP A 65 -7.19 10.39 11.31
C ASP A 65 -7.55 10.76 9.85
N ASP A 66 -8.21 11.90 9.66
CA ASP A 66 -8.53 12.42 8.33
C ASP A 66 -7.29 12.86 7.56
N GLU A 67 -6.31 13.49 8.23
CA GLU A 67 -5.03 13.88 7.62
C GLU A 67 -4.20 12.66 7.22
N VAL A 68 -4.12 11.64 8.07
CA VAL A 68 -3.44 10.37 7.80
C VAL A 68 -4.10 9.67 6.61
N ARG A 69 -5.44 9.61 6.57
CA ARG A 69 -6.16 9.04 5.43
C ARG A 69 -5.86 9.81 4.14
N ALA A 70 -5.97 11.13 4.16
CA ALA A 70 -5.68 11.97 3.00
C ALA A 70 -4.25 11.76 2.49
N ALA A 71 -3.25 11.76 3.38
CA ALA A 71 -1.86 11.51 3.03
C ALA A 71 -1.65 10.12 2.38
N ARG A 72 -2.31 9.08 2.89
CA ARG A 72 -2.25 7.73 2.30
C ARG A 72 -2.90 7.68 0.91
N GLU A 73 -4.03 8.35 0.73
CA GLU A 73 -4.71 8.47 -0.56
C GLU A 73 -3.84 9.20 -1.59
N GLU A 74 -3.19 10.30 -1.20
CA GLU A 74 -2.27 11.06 -2.06
C GLU A 74 -1.07 10.23 -2.49
N VAL A 75 -0.46 9.47 -1.56
CA VAL A 75 0.64 8.54 -1.88
C VAL A 75 0.17 7.47 -2.85
N ALA A 76 -0.99 6.86 -2.62
CA ALA A 76 -1.54 5.84 -3.52
C ALA A 76 -1.86 6.42 -4.92
N ALA A 77 -2.38 7.64 -4.98
CA ALA A 77 -2.65 8.33 -6.24
C ALA A 77 -1.36 8.66 -7.00
N ALA A 78 -0.32 9.11 -6.29
CA ALA A 78 1.00 9.37 -6.85
C ALA A 78 1.63 8.10 -7.43
N ASP A 79 1.60 6.99 -6.68
CA ASP A 79 2.07 5.68 -7.14
C ASP A 79 1.34 5.23 -8.41
N ALA A 80 0.01 5.35 -8.42
CA ALA A 80 -0.79 4.99 -9.58
C ALA A 80 -0.45 5.87 -10.79
N ALA A 81 -0.26 7.18 -10.59
CA ALA A 81 0.15 8.10 -11.65
C ALA A 81 1.53 7.77 -12.20
N GLN A 82 2.51 7.47 -11.34
CA GLN A 82 3.85 7.07 -11.75
C GLN A 82 3.84 5.77 -12.57
N ARG A 83 3.06 4.75 -12.16
CA ARG A 83 2.91 3.50 -12.92
C ARG A 83 2.31 3.75 -14.30
N ARG A 84 1.25 4.56 -14.39
CA ARG A 84 0.61 4.94 -15.66
C ARG A 84 1.59 5.70 -16.58
N ALA A 85 2.32 6.68 -16.04
CA ALA A 85 3.32 7.45 -16.78
C ALA A 85 4.42 6.52 -17.33
N ALA A 86 4.97 5.63 -16.49
CA ALA A 86 6.00 4.69 -16.90
C ALA A 86 5.52 3.73 -18.00
N ALA A 87 4.28 3.22 -17.91
CA ALA A 87 3.68 2.37 -18.93
C ALA A 87 3.50 3.12 -20.26
N ARG A 88 2.98 4.35 -20.20
CA ARG A 88 2.77 5.21 -21.37
C ARG A 88 4.10 5.58 -22.04
N SER A 89 5.11 5.98 -21.28
CA SER A 89 6.44 6.32 -21.82
C SER A 89 7.10 5.13 -22.51
N ARG A 90 6.96 3.91 -21.97
CA ARG A 90 7.44 2.69 -22.62
C ARG A 90 6.75 2.44 -23.96
N ALA A 91 5.42 2.50 -23.98
CA ALA A 91 4.64 2.27 -25.19
C ALA A 91 4.98 3.30 -26.29
N ILE A 92 5.05 4.57 -25.93
CA ILE A 92 5.37 5.66 -26.85
C ILE A 92 6.82 5.54 -27.37
N ALA A 93 7.80 5.29 -26.49
CA ALA A 93 9.20 5.13 -26.89
C ALA A 93 9.39 3.98 -27.89
N ARG A 94 8.71 2.84 -27.67
CA ARG A 94 8.75 1.70 -28.58
C ARG A 94 8.14 2.03 -29.93
N ARG A 95 6.97 2.66 -29.95
CA ARG A 95 6.31 3.08 -31.19
C ARG A 95 7.16 4.06 -32.00
N MET A 96 7.79 5.05 -31.36
CA MET A 96 8.71 5.97 -32.04
C MET A 96 9.93 5.23 -32.61
N LYS A 97 10.46 4.26 -31.87
CA LYS A 97 11.60 3.45 -32.32
C LYS A 97 11.23 2.57 -33.53
N GLU A 98 10.05 1.97 -33.53
CA GLU A 98 9.49 1.19 -34.65
C GLU A 98 9.28 2.04 -35.91
N GLN A 99 8.99 3.33 -35.73
CA GLN A 99 8.90 4.33 -36.81
C GLN A 99 10.27 4.83 -37.30
N GLY A 100 11.37 4.28 -36.80
CA GLY A 100 12.73 4.61 -37.23
C GLY A 100 13.36 5.81 -36.53
N MET A 101 12.70 6.41 -35.52
CA MET A 101 13.26 7.55 -34.80
C MET A 101 14.53 7.18 -34.03
N SER A 102 15.51 8.09 -34.01
CA SER A 102 16.75 7.89 -33.28
C SER A 102 16.50 7.93 -31.76
N GLY A 103 17.32 7.20 -30.98
CA GLY A 103 17.19 7.22 -29.52
C GLY A 103 17.44 8.61 -28.90
N ARG A 104 18.23 9.45 -29.57
CA ARG A 104 18.52 10.83 -29.13
C ARG A 104 17.29 11.73 -29.31
N ASP A 105 16.59 11.62 -30.44
CA ASP A 105 15.37 12.41 -30.67
C ASP A 105 14.24 11.97 -29.75
N ILE A 106 14.08 10.66 -29.55
CA ILE A 106 13.11 10.12 -28.58
C ILE A 106 13.38 10.67 -27.16
N ALA A 107 14.65 10.81 -26.78
CA ALA A 107 15.04 11.34 -25.48
C ALA A 107 14.59 12.80 -25.31
N VAL A 108 14.81 13.63 -26.34
CA VAL A 108 14.35 15.03 -26.38
C VAL A 108 12.82 15.10 -26.32
N VAL A 109 12.11 14.31 -27.12
CA VAL A 109 10.63 14.31 -27.16
C VAL A 109 10.00 13.89 -25.84
N LEU A 110 10.56 12.87 -25.18
CA LEU A 110 10.06 12.38 -23.89
C LEU A 110 10.57 13.18 -22.68
N GLY A 111 11.49 14.13 -22.89
CA GLY A 111 12.10 14.89 -21.79
C GLY A 111 12.91 14.02 -20.83
N VAL A 112 13.56 12.96 -21.33
CA VAL A 112 14.35 12.02 -20.53
C VAL A 112 15.77 11.88 -21.09
N SER A 113 16.67 11.25 -20.33
CA SER A 113 18.01 10.96 -20.82
C SER A 113 18.01 9.87 -21.90
N PRO A 114 19.01 9.87 -22.82
CA PRO A 114 19.17 8.78 -23.80
C PRO A 114 19.28 7.40 -23.15
N GLN A 115 19.93 7.29 -21.99
CA GLN A 115 20.01 6.04 -21.22
C GLN A 115 18.62 5.56 -20.80
N ARG A 116 17.73 6.49 -20.40
CA ARG A 116 16.36 6.15 -20.05
C ARG A 116 15.59 5.62 -21.26
N VAL A 117 15.79 6.20 -22.46
CA VAL A 117 15.20 5.67 -23.70
C VAL A 117 15.64 4.23 -23.96
N SER A 118 16.94 3.93 -23.82
CA SER A 118 17.45 2.55 -23.96
C SER A 118 16.80 1.58 -22.96
N GLN A 119 16.53 2.03 -21.73
CA GLN A 119 15.81 1.21 -20.75
C GLN A 119 14.34 0.99 -21.15
N LEU A 120 13.64 2.02 -21.62
CA LEU A 120 12.22 1.97 -21.99
C LEU A 120 11.97 1.10 -23.24
N THR A 121 12.94 1.07 -24.16
CA THR A 121 12.83 0.36 -25.44
C THR A 121 13.33 -1.09 -25.40
N ARG A 122 14.04 -1.51 -24.34
CA ARG A 122 14.35 -2.93 -24.13
C ARG A 122 13.05 -3.74 -23.98
N LYS A 123 13.03 -4.93 -24.59
CA LYS A 123 12.03 -5.95 -24.27
C LYS A 123 12.20 -6.31 -22.79
N ALA A 124 11.10 -6.39 -22.05
CA ALA A 124 11.16 -7.02 -20.74
C ALA A 124 11.57 -8.48 -21.00
N GLY A 125 12.56 -8.97 -20.24
CA GLY A 125 12.84 -10.41 -20.19
C GLY A 125 11.64 -11.15 -19.64
#